data_AF-A0A2H0K9U7-F1
#
_entry.id   AF-A0A2H0K9U7-F1
#
_cell.length_a   1.000
_cell.length_b   1.000
_cell.length_c   1.000
_cell.angle_alpha   90.00
_cell.angle_beta   90.00
_cell.angle_gamma   90.00
#
_symmetry.space_group_name_H-M   'P 1'
#
loop_
_entity.id
_entity.type
_entity.pdbx_description
1 polymer ?
#
loop_
_entity_poly.entity_id
_entity_poly.type
_entity_poly.pdbx_seq_one_letter_code
_entity_poly.pdbx_strand_id
1 'polypeptide(L)' 'MEFDDTLILVKIISQQLRAVREAIETLNYMTYCAGKGRPHEPEELQRIISYIRLHQKNLDWRIKTLIGR' A
#
# COMPACT_ATOMS: atom_id res chain seq x y z
N MET A 1 -23.45 -17.93 6.04
CA MET A 1 -23.12 -16.54 5.65
C MET A 1 -21.75 -16.10 6.16
N GLU A 2 -21.11 -16.74 7.15
CA GLU A 2 -19.79 -16.32 7.68
C GLU A 2 -18.54 -16.66 6.82
N PHE A 3 -18.63 -17.64 5.91
CA PHE A 3 -17.45 -18.12 5.18
C PHE A 3 -16.98 -17.16 4.09
N ASP A 4 -17.90 -16.44 3.44
CA ASP A 4 -17.59 -15.50 2.35
C ASP A 4 -16.93 -14.21 2.86
N ASP A 5 -17.36 -13.71 4.03
CA ASP A 5 -16.78 -12.49 4.63
C ASP A 5 -15.31 -12.70 5.04
N THR A 6 -14.97 -13.91 5.50
CA THR A 6 -13.59 -14.28 5.84
C THR A 6 -12.69 -14.29 4.60
N LEU A 7 -13.18 -14.84 3.48
CA LEU A 7 -12.47 -14.86 2.19
C LEU A 7 -12.26 -13.44 1.63
N ILE A 8 -13.26 -12.57 1.78
CA ILE A 8 -13.17 -11.15 1.41
C ILE A 8 -12.11 -10.45 2.27
N LEU A 9 -12.10 -10.66 3.58
CA LEU A 9 -11.09 -10.11 4.51
C LEU A 9 -9.67 -10.54 4.16
N VAL A 10 -9.45 -11.83 3.89
CA VAL A 10 -8.13 -12.35 3.48
C VAL A 10 -7.65 -11.70 2.19
N LYS A 11 -8.54 -11.51 1.21
CA LYS A 11 -8.21 -10.84 -0.05
C LYS A 11 -7.85 -9.37 0.17
N ILE A 12 -8.55 -8.68 1.06
CA ILE A 12 -8.26 -7.28 1.44
C ILE A 12 -6.87 -7.19 2.05
N ILE A 13 -6.59 -7.99 3.08
CA ILE A 13 -5.30 -7.98 3.79
C ILE A 13 -4.16 -8.31 2.84
N SER A 14 -4.34 -9.30 1.97
CA SER A 14 -3.33 -9.70 0.97
C SER A 14 -3.02 -8.58 -0.02
N GLN A 15 -4.03 -7.80 -0.45
CA GLN A 15 -3.82 -6.64 -1.31
C GLN A 15 -3.03 -5.53 -0.60
N GLN A 16 -3.31 -5.28 0.68
CA GLN A 16 -2.57 -4.27 1.46
C GLN A 16 -1.12 -4.66 1.72
N LEU A 17 -0.87 -5.93 2.07
CA LEU A 17 0.49 -6.43 2.28
C LEU A 17 1.34 -6.28 1.02
N ARG A 18 0.76 -6.50 -0.17
CA ARG A 18 1.45 -6.29 -1.45
C ARG A 18 1.79 -4.81 -1.65
N ALA A 19 0.84 -3.91 -1.46
CA ALA A 19 1.05 -2.47 -1.62
C ALA A 19 2.14 -1.92 -0.67
N VAL A 20 2.14 -2.38 0.58
CA VAL A 20 3.15 -2.01 1.57
C VAL A 20 4.53 -2.56 1.17
N ARG A 21 4.62 -3.80 0.68
CA ARG A 21 5.89 -4.37 0.21
C ARG A 21 6.47 -3.56 -0.96
N GLU A 22 5.66 -3.24 -1.97
CA GLU A 22 6.10 -2.44 -3.12
C GLU A 22 6.59 -1.04 -2.70
N ALA A 23 5.91 -0.41 -1.74
CA ALA A 23 6.35 0.86 -1.17
C ALA A 23 7.71 0.74 -0.47
N ILE A 24 7.92 -0.30 0.34
CA ILE A 24 9.20 -0.55 1.04
C ILE A 24 10.33 -0.79 0.03
N GLU A 25 10.11 -1.61 -1.00
CA GLU A 25 11.10 -1.88 -2.05
C GLU A 25 11.52 -0.60 -2.77
N THR A 26 10.54 0.25 -3.09
CA THR A 26 10.84 1.52 -3.77
C THR A 26 11.59 2.50 -2.86
N LEU A 27 11.22 2.60 -1.57
CA LEU A 27 11.95 3.41 -0.60
C LEU A 27 13.39 2.91 -0.38
N ASN A 28 13.61 1.59 -0.35
CA ASN A 28 14.94 1.01 -0.27
C ASN A 28 15.79 1.36 -1.49
N TYR A 29 15.19 1.31 -2.69
CA TYR A 29 15.87 1.72 -3.92
C TYR A 29 16.25 3.20 -3.89
N MET A 30 15.33 4.07 -3.49
CA MET A 30 15.62 5.51 -3.34
C MET A 30 16.74 5.77 -2.33
N THR A 31 16.71 5.07 -1.19
CA THR A 31 17.75 5.16 -0.15
C THR A 31 19.10 4.69 -0.69
N TYR A 32 19.12 3.60 -1.47
CA TYR A 32 20.32 3.11 -2.15
C TYR A 32 20.87 4.16 -3.13
N CYS A 33 20.01 4.76 -3.96
CA CYS A 33 20.41 5.83 -4.89
C CYS A 33 21.00 7.04 -4.15
N ALA A 34 20.35 7.48 -3.07
CA ALA A 34 20.84 8.55 -2.21
C ALA A 34 22.24 8.23 -1.64
N GLY A 35 22.45 7.01 -1.13
CA GLY A 35 23.74 6.54 -0.61
C GLY A 35 24.85 6.43 -1.67
N LYS A 36 24.50 6.38 -2.96
CA LYS A 36 25.43 6.42 -4.09
C LYS A 36 25.61 7.84 -4.66
N GLY A 37 25.01 8.86 -4.05
CA GLY A 37 25.02 10.24 -4.54
C GLY A 37 24.22 10.44 -5.83
N ARG A 38 23.35 9.49 -6.18
CA ARG A 38 22.49 9.59 -7.36
C ARG A 38 21.23 10.39 -7.01
N PRO A 39 20.89 11.43 -7.79
CA PRO A 39 19.63 12.11 -7.61
C PRO A 39 18.50 11.12 -7.90
N HIS A 40 17.50 11.13 -7.03
CA HIS A 40 16.22 10.45 -7.23
C HIS A 40 15.20 11.53 -7.57
N GLU A 41 14.34 11.26 -8.54
CA GLU A 41 13.36 12.24 -8.98
C GLU A 41 12.31 12.43 -7.88
N PRO A 42 12.03 13.67 -7.43
CA PRO A 42 10.99 13.95 -6.44
C PRO A 42 9.61 13.37 -6.83
N GLU A 43 9.39 13.19 -8.12
CA GLU A 43 8.20 12.59 -8.72
C GLU A 43 8.03 11.11 -8.34
N GLU A 44 9.12 10.35 -8.17
CA GLU A 44 9.04 8.95 -7.70
C GLU A 44 8.54 8.87 -6.26
N LEU A 45 9.03 9.76 -5.39
CA LEU A 45 8.57 9.83 -4.00
C LEU A 45 7.08 10.20 -3.94
N GLN A 46 6.66 11.20 -4.71
CA GLN A 46 5.26 11.60 -4.79
C GLN A 46 4.38 10.48 -5.35
N ARG A 47 4.85 9.72 -6.33
CA ARG A 47 4.15 8.56 -6.88
C ARG A 47 3.91 7.49 -5.82
N ILE A 48 4.93 7.17 -5.03
CA ILE A 48 4.83 6.18 -3.94
C ILE A 48 3.86 6.67 -2.87
N ILE A 49 3.99 7.92 -2.43
CA ILE A 49 3.07 8.51 -1.44
C ILE A 49 1.63 8.46 -1.93
N SER A 50 1.40 8.79 -3.21
CA SER A 50 0.07 8.73 -3.82
C SER A 50 -0.47 7.30 -3.88
N TYR A 51 0.39 6.33 -4.22
CA TYR A 51 0.06 4.91 -4.25
C TYR A 51 -0.33 4.37 -2.86
N ILE A 52 0.45 4.69 -1.83
CA ILE A 52 0.16 4.31 -0.43
C ILE A 52 -1.17 4.93 0.02
N ARG A 53 -1.39 6.22 -0.25
CA ARG A 53 -2.64 6.92 0.12
C ARG A 53 -3.86 6.31 -0.54
N LEU A 54 -3.76 5.89 -1.81
CA LEU A 54 -4.85 5.21 -2.51
C LEU A 54 -5.22 3.89 -1.81
N HIS A 55 -4.22 3.08 -1.47
CA HIS A 55 -4.44 1.81 -0.78
C HIS A 55 -4.98 1.98 0.64
N GLN A 56 -4.50 3.00 1.38
CA GLN A 56 -5.05 3.39 2.68
C GLN A 56 -6.53 3.79 2.59
N LYS A 57 -6.91 4.63 1.63
CA LYS A 57 -8.31 5.04 1.42
C LYS A 57 -9.20 3.84 1.07
N ASN A 58 -8.71 2.96 0.21
CA ASN A 58 -9.43 1.73 -0.15
C ASN A 58 -9.63 0.81 1.07
N LEU A 59 -8.62 0.69 1.94
CA LEU A 59 -8.72 -0.08 3.17
C LEU A 59 -9.75 0.51 4.14
N ASP A 60 -9.68 1.82 4.39
CA ASP A 60 -10.60 2.54 5.27
C ASP A 60 -12.06 2.37 4.81
N TRP A 61 -12.32 2.52 3.51
CA TRP A 61 -13.64 2.28 2.93
C TRP A 61 -14.13 0.83 3.14
N ARG A 62 -13.25 -0.16 2.92
CA ARG A 62 -13.60 -1.58 3.10
C ARG A 62 -13.84 -1.95 4.56
N ILE A 63 -13.02 -1.45 5.49
CA ILE A 63 -13.23 -1.66 6.94
C ILE A 63 -14.57 -1.07 7.38
N LYS A 64 -14.87 0.17 6.99
CA LYS A 64 -16.17 0.81 7.29
C LYS A 64 -17.35 0.02 6.73
N THR A 65 -17.20 -0.54 5.54
CA THR A 65 -18.24 -1.37 4.90
C THR A 65 -18.44 -2.71 5.63
N LEU A 66 -17.39 -3.28 6.22
CA LEU A 66 -17.48 -4.55 6.96
C LEU A 66 -18.03 -4.36 8.39
N ILE A 67 -17.74 -3.23 9.05
CA ILE A 67 -18.20 -2.95 10.43
C ILE A 67 -19.61 -2.33 10.45
N GLY A 68 -19.97 -1.55 9.43
CA GLY A 68 -21.29 -0.92 9.32
C GLY A 68 -22.39 -1.79 8.72
N ARG A 69 -22.09 -3.08 8.47
CA ARG A 69 -23.04 -4.15 8.14
C ARG A 69 -23.36 -4.93 9.41
#